data_AF-A0A495KWT1-F1
#
_entry.id   AF-A0A495KWT1-F1
#
_cell.length_a   1.000
_cell.length_b   1.000
_cell.length_c   1.000
_cell.angle_alpha   90.00
_cell.angle_beta   90.00
_cell.angle_gamma   90.00
#
_symmetry.space_group_name_H-M   'P 1'
#
loop_
_entity.id
_entity.type
_entity.pdbx_description
1 polymer ?
#
loop_
_entity_poly.entity_id
_entity_poly.type
_entity_poly.pdbx_seq_one_letter_code
_entity_poly.pdbx_strand_id
1 'polypeptide(L)'
;MAYSLSPLTVIENHFTHLAPTHLTLTGSTVHSWLQDRTYSLYELREVLMDENSPHEVKDAVLRHAVRGARFSQDWMVGVLGLCMPALRSIARRACRGLTPAGVDEVESAIVAEAIHRVRTINTAYAGLAWYLTRSAHRVALSTRRREENAPRPTSESTRLAASTSGEEGSVEMLFAAAVRSGVLSRVEARLIFQTRMEGLPLAEAAKDLGVSYRAVAKRRERAEARLVAAVDAGEVVIADAFVRPGEPPARCRGRLGSGAEPKILTASMSYRPFPVAC
;
A
#
# COMPACT_ATOMS: atom_id res chain seq x y z
N MET A 1 0.35 -5.04 -27.24
CA MET A 1 0.71 -4.28 -26.03
C MET A 1 -0.28 -3.13 -25.90
N ALA A 2 -1.24 -3.22 -24.99
CA ALA A 2 -2.12 -2.10 -24.69
C ALA A 2 -1.29 -1.05 -23.95
N TYR A 3 -1.15 0.14 -24.53
CA TYR A 3 -0.51 1.26 -23.85
C TYR A 3 -1.52 1.76 -22.81
N SER A 4 -1.44 1.27 -21.57
CA SER A 4 -2.21 1.86 -20.48
C SER A 4 -1.74 3.30 -20.32
N LEU A 5 -2.67 4.25 -20.41
CA LEU A 5 -2.34 5.65 -20.19
C LEU A 5 -1.88 5.84 -18.75
N SER A 6 -0.80 6.59 -18.57
CA SER A 6 -0.29 7.03 -17.27
C SER A 6 -1.44 7.58 -16.40
N PRO A 7 -1.53 7.23 -15.10
CA PRO A 7 -2.58 7.72 -14.20
C PRO A 7 -2.68 9.25 -14.17
N LEU A 8 -1.53 9.94 -14.20
CA LEU A 8 -1.48 11.40 -14.25
C LEU A 8 -2.05 11.96 -15.56
N THR A 9 -1.85 11.24 -16.67
CA THR A 9 -2.39 11.61 -17.98
C THR A 9 -3.90 11.43 -18.03
N VAL A 10 -4.42 10.34 -17.45
CA VAL A 10 -5.88 10.12 -17.35
C VAL A 10 -6.55 11.24 -16.56
N ILE A 11 -5.99 11.62 -15.41
CA ILE A 11 -6.51 12.72 -14.60
C ILE A 11 -6.46 14.05 -15.35
N GLU A 12 -5.34 14.36 -16.01
CA GLU A 12 -5.23 15.60 -16.76
C GLU A 12 -6.28 15.67 -17.88
N ASN A 13 -6.50 14.58 -18.61
CA ASN A 13 -7.51 14.53 -19.67
C ASN A 13 -8.93 14.74 -19.13
N HIS A 14 -9.25 14.15 -17.97
CA HIS A 14 -10.56 14.38 -17.33
C HIS A 14 -10.68 15.82 -16.81
N PHE A 15 -9.60 16.38 -16.25
CA PHE A 15 -9.59 17.75 -15.78
C PHE A 15 -9.80 18.74 -16.92
N THR A 16 -9.08 18.60 -18.04
CA THR A 16 -9.23 19.51 -19.19
C THR A 16 -10.63 19.43 -19.80
N HIS A 17 -11.31 18.29 -19.69
CA HIS A 17 -12.68 18.12 -20.15
C HIS A 17 -13.72 18.72 -19.19
N LEU A 18 -13.62 18.45 -17.88
CA LEU A 18 -14.62 18.85 -16.89
C LEU A 18 -14.44 20.29 -16.39
N ALA A 19 -13.20 20.76 -16.27
CA ALA A 19 -12.90 22.01 -15.60
C ALA A 19 -13.51 23.25 -16.26
N PRO A 20 -13.56 23.39 -17.60
CA PRO A 20 -14.12 24.58 -18.25
C PRO A 20 -15.63 24.76 -18.03
N THR A 21 -16.39 23.67 -17.88
CA THR A 21 -17.86 23.70 -17.91
C THR A 21 -18.52 23.31 -16.59
N HIS A 22 -17.99 22.31 -15.88
CA HIS A 22 -18.65 21.70 -14.72
C HIS A 22 -18.03 22.11 -13.38
N LEU A 23 -16.77 22.55 -13.38
CA LEU A 23 -16.06 22.93 -12.16
C LEU A 23 -15.90 24.44 -12.10
N THR A 24 -16.97 25.12 -11.71
CA THR A 24 -17.01 26.58 -11.64
C THR A 24 -17.23 27.06 -10.21
N LEU A 25 -16.73 28.26 -9.91
CA LEU A 25 -16.95 28.95 -8.63
C LEU A 25 -17.03 30.45 -8.83
N THR A 26 -17.72 31.14 -7.92
CA THR A 26 -17.83 32.60 -7.94
C THR A 26 -16.67 33.21 -7.16
N GLY A 27 -15.88 34.08 -7.79
CA GLY A 27 -14.64 34.62 -7.21
C GLY A 27 -14.84 35.30 -5.85
N SER A 28 -15.88 36.13 -5.72
CA SER A 28 -16.24 36.84 -4.49
C SER A 28 -16.54 35.93 -3.30
N THR A 29 -17.04 34.71 -3.54
CA THR A 29 -17.32 33.71 -2.49
C THR A 29 -16.07 33.02 -1.97
N VAL A 30 -14.95 33.12 -2.70
CA VAL A 30 -13.69 32.45 -2.38
C VAL A 30 -12.69 33.42 -1.76
N HIS A 31 -12.44 34.57 -2.41
CA HIS A 31 -11.50 35.56 -1.92
C HIS A 31 -11.73 36.94 -2.56
N SER A 32 -11.53 38.01 -1.81
CA SER A 32 -11.75 39.40 -2.26
C SER A 32 -10.81 39.86 -3.39
N TRP A 33 -9.67 39.20 -3.56
CA TRP A 33 -8.73 39.45 -4.65
C TRP A 33 -9.28 38.98 -6.02
N LEU A 34 -10.20 38.01 -6.02
CA LEU A 34 -10.84 37.55 -7.24
C LEU A 34 -12.00 38.49 -7.60
N GLN A 35 -12.15 38.77 -8.89
CA GLN A 35 -13.28 39.58 -9.37
C GLN A 35 -14.60 38.85 -9.07
N ASP A 36 -15.69 39.62 -8.94
CA ASP A 36 -17.02 39.07 -8.75
C ASP A 36 -17.59 38.53 -10.07
N ARG A 37 -17.00 37.43 -10.54
CA ARG A 37 -17.42 36.68 -11.71
C ARG A 37 -17.26 35.18 -11.47
N THR A 38 -17.91 34.39 -12.31
CA THR A 38 -17.72 32.94 -12.32
C THR A 38 -16.38 32.62 -12.99
N TYR A 39 -15.55 31.83 -12.30
CA TYR A 39 -14.32 31.26 -12.83
C TYR A 39 -14.47 29.75 -12.97
N SER A 40 -13.96 29.22 -14.07
CA SER A 40 -13.69 27.78 -14.19
C SER A 40 -12.42 27.40 -13.40
N LEU A 41 -12.33 26.15 -12.93
CA LEU A 41 -11.09 25.66 -12.35
C LEU A 41 -9.94 25.64 -13.37
N TYR A 42 -10.25 25.60 -14.67
CA TYR A 42 -9.26 25.69 -15.73
C TYR A 42 -8.60 27.07 -15.76
N GLU A 43 -9.39 28.15 -15.76
CA GLU A 43 -8.87 29.52 -15.66
C GLU A 43 -8.13 29.76 -14.34
N LEU A 44 -8.67 29.23 -13.24
CA LEU A 44 -8.02 29.38 -11.93
C LEU A 44 -6.67 28.68 -11.89
N ARG A 45 -6.47 27.57 -12.61
CA ARG A 45 -5.14 26.94 -12.67
C ARG A 45 -4.08 27.91 -13.18
N GLU A 46 -4.36 28.68 -14.21
CA GLU A 46 -3.43 29.69 -14.74
C GLU A 46 -3.18 30.80 -13.71
N VAL A 47 -4.23 31.28 -13.06
CA VAL A 47 -4.11 32.26 -11.96
C VAL A 47 -3.26 31.72 -10.82
N LEU A 48 -3.43 30.46 -10.42
CA LEU A 48 -2.65 29.84 -9.36
C LEU A 48 -1.17 29.62 -9.74
N MET A 49 -0.88 29.52 -11.03
CA MET A 49 0.48 29.34 -11.56
C MET A 49 1.24 30.67 -11.68
N ASP A 50 0.55 31.80 -11.72
CA ASP A 50 1.19 33.13 -11.67
C ASP A 50 1.98 33.29 -10.36
N GLU A 51 3.20 33.79 -10.49
CA GLU A 51 4.10 34.08 -9.37
C GLU A 51 3.59 35.26 -8.52
N ASN A 52 2.86 36.20 -9.14
CA ASN A 52 2.28 37.35 -8.47
C ASN A 52 1.02 37.02 -7.67
N SER A 53 0.44 35.83 -7.85
CA SER A 53 -0.77 35.43 -7.13
C SER A 53 -0.47 35.18 -5.65
N PRO A 54 -1.14 35.90 -4.72
CA PRO A 54 -0.90 35.74 -3.30
C PRO A 54 -1.18 34.31 -2.82
N HIS A 55 -0.36 33.77 -1.93
CA HIS A 55 -0.53 32.43 -1.38
C HIS A 55 -1.89 32.22 -0.72
N GLU A 56 -2.45 33.27 -0.12
CA GLU A 56 -3.78 33.26 0.52
C GLU A 56 -4.90 33.00 -0.49
N VAL A 57 -4.80 33.57 -1.70
CA VAL A 57 -5.73 33.30 -2.81
C VAL A 57 -5.60 31.84 -3.25
N LYS A 58 -4.36 31.34 -3.37
CA LYS A 58 -4.11 29.93 -3.75
C LYS A 58 -4.73 28.97 -2.75
N ASP A 59 -4.53 29.25 -1.45
CA ASP A 59 -5.12 28.47 -0.37
C ASP A 59 -6.63 28.58 -0.32
N ALA A 60 -7.22 29.75 -0.57
CA ALA A 60 -8.66 29.94 -0.60
C ALA A 60 -9.33 29.11 -1.72
N VAL A 61 -8.78 29.16 -2.93
CA VAL A 61 -9.25 28.37 -4.07
C VAL A 61 -9.11 26.87 -3.80
N LEU A 62 -7.93 26.43 -3.36
CA LEU A 62 -7.70 25.02 -3.01
C LEU A 62 -8.62 24.57 -1.87
N ARG A 63 -8.85 25.39 -0.85
CA ARG A 63 -9.75 25.08 0.26
C ARG A 63 -11.18 24.89 -0.21
N HIS A 64 -11.66 25.74 -1.10
CA HIS A 64 -12.98 25.58 -1.71
C HIS A 64 -13.06 24.27 -2.49
N ALA A 65 -12.09 24.02 -3.38
CA ALA A 65 -12.06 22.82 -4.20
C ALA A 65 -11.94 21.52 -3.38
N VAL A 66 -11.10 21.51 -2.33
CA VAL A 66 -10.93 20.36 -1.41
C VAL A 66 -12.23 20.05 -0.65
N ARG A 67 -13.00 21.08 -0.26
CA ARG A 67 -14.31 20.85 0.36
C ARG A 67 -15.28 20.16 -0.61
N GLY A 68 -15.34 20.60 -1.86
CA GLY A 68 -16.14 19.94 -2.90
C GLY A 68 -15.67 18.51 -3.20
N ALA A 69 -14.36 18.29 -3.26
CA ALA A 69 -13.75 16.99 -3.58
C ALA A 69 -14.08 15.89 -2.56
N ARG A 70 -14.47 16.24 -1.34
CA ARG A 70 -14.90 15.27 -0.33
C ARG A 70 -16.25 14.63 -0.63
N PHE A 71 -17.06 15.28 -1.45
CA PHE A 71 -18.43 14.86 -1.75
C PHE A 71 -18.67 14.62 -3.25
N SER A 72 -17.72 14.98 -4.12
CA SER A 72 -17.83 14.83 -5.58
C SER A 72 -16.53 14.33 -6.19
N GLN A 73 -16.64 13.34 -7.08
CA GLN A 73 -15.52 12.82 -7.85
C GLN A 73 -15.01 13.85 -8.87
N ASP A 74 -15.90 14.64 -9.48
CA ASP A 74 -15.49 15.68 -10.43
C ASP A 74 -14.64 16.75 -9.75
N TRP A 75 -15.02 17.16 -8.54
CA TRP A 75 -14.21 18.07 -7.74
C TRP A 75 -12.90 17.45 -7.26
N MET A 76 -12.84 16.12 -7.03
CA MET A 76 -11.58 15.42 -6.78
C MET A 76 -10.64 15.54 -7.98
N VAL A 77 -11.14 15.26 -9.19
CA VAL A 77 -10.38 15.47 -10.43
C VAL A 77 -9.97 16.94 -10.56
N GLY A 78 -10.86 17.87 -10.22
CA GLY A 78 -10.59 19.31 -10.13
C GLY A 78 -9.37 19.66 -9.29
N VAL A 79 -9.34 19.20 -8.03
CA VAL A 79 -8.22 19.44 -7.12
C VAL A 79 -6.91 18.82 -7.63
N LEU A 80 -6.97 17.59 -8.15
CA LEU A 80 -5.80 16.92 -8.70
C LEU A 80 -5.26 17.64 -9.94
N GLY A 81 -6.16 18.14 -10.80
CA GLY A 81 -5.81 18.93 -11.97
C GLY A 81 -5.21 20.30 -11.64
N LEU A 82 -5.71 20.99 -10.61
CA LEU A 82 -5.07 22.20 -10.08
C LEU A 82 -3.63 21.91 -9.58
N CYS A 83 -3.41 20.74 -8.98
CA CYS A 83 -2.10 20.32 -8.49
C CYS A 83 -1.21 19.69 -9.58
N MET A 84 -1.72 19.46 -10.78
CA MET A 84 -1.05 18.67 -11.82
C MET A 84 0.35 19.19 -12.20
N PRO A 85 0.59 20.52 -12.33
CA PRO A 85 1.93 21.03 -12.64
C PRO A 85 2.99 20.56 -11.62
N ALA A 86 2.64 20.56 -10.34
CA ALA A 86 3.52 20.10 -9.27
C ALA A 86 3.65 18.57 -9.28
N LEU A 87 2.55 17.83 -9.43
CA LEU A 87 2.56 16.36 -9.47
C LEU A 87 3.41 15.83 -10.64
N ARG A 88 3.28 16.43 -11.84
CA ARG A 88 4.14 16.11 -13.00
C ARG A 88 5.60 16.42 -12.75
N SER A 89 5.90 17.53 -12.07
CA SER A 89 7.29 17.86 -11.70
C SER A 89 7.90 16.82 -10.76
N ILE A 90 7.12 16.36 -9.78
CA ILE A 90 7.51 15.30 -8.84
C ILE A 90 7.74 13.99 -9.60
N ALA A 91 6.77 13.54 -10.40
CA ALA A 91 6.84 12.31 -11.18
C ALA A 91 8.05 12.33 -12.13
N ARG A 92 8.25 13.41 -12.88
CA ARG A 92 9.40 13.56 -13.80
C ARG A 92 10.75 13.38 -13.10
N ARG A 93 10.87 13.76 -11.82
CA ARG A 93 12.10 13.59 -11.03
C ARG A 93 12.20 12.18 -10.47
N ALA A 94 11.12 11.65 -9.90
CA ALA A 94 11.08 10.34 -9.27
C ALA A 94 11.24 9.20 -10.28
N CYS A 95 10.65 9.33 -11.46
CA CYS A 95 10.62 8.29 -12.49
C CYS A 95 11.90 8.21 -13.35
N ARG A 96 12.88 9.11 -13.16
CA ARG A 96 14.13 9.10 -13.95
C ARG A 96 14.88 7.78 -13.76
N GLY A 97 15.10 7.07 -14.87
CA GLY A 97 15.87 5.82 -14.90
C GLY A 97 15.09 4.58 -14.49
N LEU A 98 13.76 4.68 -14.29
CA LEU A 98 12.91 3.52 -14.01
C LEU A 98 12.46 2.83 -15.30
N THR A 99 12.09 1.55 -15.19
CA THR A 99 11.39 0.80 -16.23
C THR A 99 9.95 1.32 -16.38
N PRO A 100 9.26 1.08 -17.51
CA PRO A 100 7.86 1.50 -17.67
C PRO A 100 6.95 1.04 -16.52
N ALA A 101 7.10 -0.20 -16.06
CA ALA A 101 6.35 -0.72 -14.91
C ALA A 101 6.64 0.05 -13.61
N GLY A 102 7.92 0.39 -13.35
CA GLY A 102 8.29 1.20 -12.19
C GLY A 102 7.80 2.65 -12.27
N VAL A 103 7.68 3.20 -13.49
CA VAL A 103 7.05 4.51 -13.71
C VAL A 103 5.57 4.45 -13.34
N ASP A 104 4.85 3.43 -13.83
CA ASP A 104 3.41 3.26 -13.54
C ASP A 104 3.15 3.08 -12.04
N GLU A 105 4.00 2.32 -11.33
CA GLU A 105 3.93 2.12 -9.88
C GLU A 105 4.12 3.44 -9.12
N VAL A 106 5.15 4.21 -9.48
CA VAL A 106 5.44 5.51 -8.85
C VAL A 106 4.32 6.52 -9.11
N GLU A 107 3.82 6.62 -10.33
CA GLU A 107 2.74 7.54 -10.68
C GLU A 107 1.43 7.16 -9.99
N SER A 108 1.10 5.87 -9.93
CA SER A 108 -0.07 5.35 -9.21
C SER A 108 0.03 5.67 -7.72
N ALA A 109 1.20 5.49 -7.11
CA ALA A 109 1.43 5.83 -5.70
C ALA A 109 1.30 7.34 -5.43
N ILE A 110 1.80 8.19 -6.33
CA ILE A 110 1.64 9.66 -6.26
C ILE A 110 0.16 10.03 -6.26
N VAL A 111 -0.61 9.47 -7.21
CA VAL A 111 -2.06 9.74 -7.35
C VAL A 111 -2.83 9.25 -6.14
N ALA A 112 -2.57 8.01 -5.69
CA ALA A 112 -3.23 7.43 -4.53
C ALA A 112 -3.00 8.28 -3.26
N GLU A 113 -1.76 8.72 -3.04
CA GLU A 113 -1.43 9.61 -1.92
C GLU A 113 -2.10 10.98 -2.07
N ALA A 114 -2.11 11.57 -3.26
CA ALA A 114 -2.79 12.84 -3.48
C ALA A 114 -4.28 12.75 -3.15
N ILE A 115 -4.97 11.70 -3.61
CA ILE A 115 -6.39 11.45 -3.29
C ILE A 115 -6.58 11.27 -1.78
N HIS A 116 -5.74 10.45 -1.14
CA HIS A 116 -5.79 10.24 0.31
C HIS A 116 -5.64 11.56 1.08
N ARG A 117 -4.72 12.42 0.64
CA ARG A 117 -4.42 13.69 1.31
C ARG A 117 -5.50 14.73 1.10
N VAL A 118 -6.11 14.81 -0.08
CA VAL A 118 -7.31 15.66 -0.29
C VAL A 118 -8.44 15.28 0.69
N ARG A 119 -8.63 13.98 0.94
CA ARG A 119 -9.66 13.50 1.88
C ARG A 119 -9.36 13.80 3.35
N THR A 120 -8.09 13.78 3.74
CA THR A 120 -7.68 13.81 5.16
C THR A 120 -7.10 15.16 5.64
N ILE A 121 -6.63 16.02 4.73
CA ILE A 121 -5.94 17.26 5.09
C ILE A 121 -6.86 18.20 5.90
N ASN A 122 -6.31 18.83 6.93
CA ASN A 122 -7.02 19.92 7.60
C ASN A 122 -6.92 21.18 6.72
N THR A 123 -8.06 21.68 6.26
CA THR A 123 -8.13 22.83 5.36
C THR A 123 -7.91 24.18 6.07
N ALA A 124 -7.79 24.19 7.40
CA ALA A 124 -7.48 25.38 8.18
C ALA A 124 -6.00 25.79 8.10
N TYR A 125 -5.10 24.91 7.65
CA TYR A 125 -3.69 25.25 7.50
C TYR A 125 -3.46 26.24 6.35
N ALA A 126 -2.42 27.06 6.47
CA ALA A 126 -1.85 27.81 5.36
C ALA A 126 -0.91 26.89 4.53
N GLY A 127 -0.74 27.19 3.25
CA GLY A 127 0.11 26.45 2.32
C GLY A 127 -0.45 25.09 1.91
N LEU A 128 -1.76 24.99 1.64
CA LEU A 128 -2.43 23.72 1.30
C LEU A 128 -1.74 23.03 0.10
N ALA A 129 -1.39 23.81 -0.94
CA ALA A 129 -0.71 23.30 -2.13
C ALA A 129 0.59 22.56 -1.77
N TRP A 130 1.37 23.14 -0.85
CA TRP A 130 2.63 22.56 -0.41
C TRP A 130 2.40 21.28 0.40
N TYR A 131 1.44 21.27 1.32
CA TYR A 131 1.16 20.07 2.13
C TYR A 131 0.66 18.89 1.31
N LEU A 132 -0.14 19.14 0.27
CA LEU A 132 -0.63 18.11 -0.65
C LEU A 132 0.51 17.54 -1.50
N THR A 133 1.36 18.40 -2.06
CA THR A 133 2.45 18.00 -2.95
C THR A 133 3.63 17.40 -2.20
N ARG A 134 3.91 17.83 -0.97
CA ARG A 134 4.99 17.29 -0.13
C ARG A 134 4.78 15.82 0.21
N SER A 135 3.56 15.40 0.54
CA SER A 135 3.26 13.99 0.81
C SER A 135 3.43 13.14 -0.45
N ALA A 136 2.94 13.62 -1.59
CA ALA A 136 3.13 12.96 -2.88
C ALA A 136 4.62 12.79 -3.23
N HIS A 137 5.44 13.83 -2.99
CA HIS A 137 6.89 13.74 -3.18
C HIS A 137 7.56 12.70 -2.26
N ARG A 138 7.14 12.61 -0.99
CA ARG A 138 7.66 11.59 -0.06
C ARG A 138 7.33 10.18 -0.53
N VAL A 139 6.08 9.95 -0.93
CA VAL A 139 5.65 8.64 -1.43
C VAL A 139 6.41 8.29 -2.71
N ALA A 140 6.52 9.21 -3.67
CA ALA A 140 7.26 9.00 -4.91
C ALA A 140 8.71 8.53 -4.67
N LEU A 141 9.43 9.18 -3.75
CA LEU A 141 10.79 8.79 -3.40
C LEU A 141 10.85 7.44 -2.68
N SER A 142 9.88 7.13 -1.83
CA SER A 142 9.82 5.85 -1.13
C SER A 142 9.55 4.69 -2.09
N THR A 143 8.63 4.87 -3.04
CA THR A 143 8.30 3.88 -4.07
C THR A 143 9.47 3.69 -5.03
N ARG A 144 10.09 4.79 -5.49
CA ARG A 144 11.32 4.70 -6.31
C ARG A 144 12.41 3.88 -5.62
N ARG A 145 12.65 4.10 -4.32
CA ARG A 145 13.64 3.32 -3.56
C ARG A 145 13.27 1.84 -3.47
N ARG A 146 11.98 1.51 -3.36
CA ARG A 146 11.52 0.11 -3.39
C ARG A 146 11.81 -0.53 -4.74
N GLU A 147 11.51 0.17 -5.84
CA GLU A 147 11.81 -0.29 -7.21
C GLU A 147 13.32 -0.47 -7.45
N GLU A 148 14.16 0.43 -6.93
CA GLU A 148 15.62 0.32 -7.04
C GLU A 148 16.18 -0.86 -6.24
N ASN A 149 15.56 -1.18 -5.09
CA ASN A 149 15.97 -2.26 -4.21
C ASN A 149 15.28 -3.61 -4.53
N ALA A 150 14.32 -3.63 -5.45
CA ALA A 150 13.65 -4.84 -5.87
C ALA A 150 14.68 -5.80 -6.50
N PRO A 151 14.69 -7.10 -6.14
CA PRO A 151 15.57 -8.07 -6.76
C PRO A 151 15.37 -8.07 -8.27
N ARG A 152 16.38 -7.60 -9.02
CA ARG A 152 16.34 -7.68 -10.48
C ARG A 152 16.53 -9.15 -10.85
N PRO A 153 15.61 -9.78 -11.60
CA PRO A 153 15.81 -11.14 -12.04
C PRO A 153 17.07 -11.19 -12.90
N THR A 154 18.13 -11.81 -12.38
CA THR A 154 19.32 -12.10 -13.16
C THR A 154 18.89 -13.04 -14.29
N SER A 155 19.29 -12.73 -15.52
CA SER A 155 18.90 -13.39 -16.77
C SER A 155 19.10 -14.92 -16.81
N GLU A 156 19.78 -15.49 -15.82
CA GLU A 156 19.93 -16.93 -15.64
C GLU A 156 18.65 -17.60 -15.11
N SER A 157 17.78 -16.85 -14.42
CA SER A 157 16.50 -17.36 -13.90
C SER A 157 15.39 -17.44 -14.95
N THR A 158 15.57 -16.76 -16.10
CA THR A 158 14.56 -16.65 -17.17
C THR A 158 14.35 -17.96 -17.94
N ARG A 159 15.25 -18.95 -17.83
CA ARG A 159 15.07 -20.26 -18.48
C ARG A 159 14.23 -21.26 -17.68
N LEU A 160 14.02 -21.03 -16.38
CA LEU A 160 13.18 -21.91 -15.56
C LEU A 160 11.76 -21.37 -15.32
N ALA A 161 11.54 -20.06 -15.50
CA ALA A 161 10.24 -19.41 -15.27
C ALA A 161 9.37 -19.25 -16.54
N ALA A 162 9.76 -19.84 -17.68
CA ALA A 162 8.99 -19.76 -18.93
C ALA A 162 7.82 -20.77 -19.00
N SER A 163 7.47 -21.43 -17.90
CA SER A 163 6.31 -22.33 -17.82
C SER A 163 5.51 -22.10 -16.54
N THR A 164 4.90 -20.92 -16.43
CA THR A 164 3.70 -20.71 -15.60
C THR A 164 2.99 -19.44 -16.08
N SER A 165 2.55 -19.49 -17.34
CA SER A 165 1.54 -18.56 -17.84
C SER A 165 0.20 -18.91 -17.21
N GLY A 166 -0.34 -17.98 -16.43
CA GLY A 166 -1.77 -17.86 -16.16
C GLY A 166 -2.26 -18.56 -14.90
N GLU A 167 -2.09 -17.91 -13.76
CA GLU A 167 -3.13 -17.82 -12.72
C GLU A 167 -2.66 -16.75 -11.72
N GLU A 168 -3.32 -15.60 -11.75
CA GLU A 168 -3.18 -14.57 -10.73
C GLU A 168 -3.34 -15.24 -9.37
N GLY A 169 -2.35 -15.06 -8.50
CA GLY A 169 -2.32 -15.70 -7.19
C GLY A 169 -3.52 -15.26 -6.34
N SER A 170 -4.63 -16.00 -6.41
CA SER A 170 -5.85 -15.76 -5.64
C SER A 170 -5.52 -15.63 -4.16
N VAL A 171 -6.13 -14.64 -3.51
CA VAL A 171 -6.03 -14.38 -2.07
C VAL A 171 -6.32 -15.65 -1.25
N GLU A 172 -7.21 -16.51 -1.74
CA GLU A 172 -7.52 -17.80 -1.12
C GLU A 172 -6.32 -18.77 -1.12
N MET A 173 -5.49 -18.72 -2.17
CA MET A 173 -4.26 -19.52 -2.26
C MET A 173 -3.21 -19.05 -1.27
N LEU A 174 -3.12 -17.75 -1.01
CA LEU A 174 -2.24 -17.19 0.04
C LEU A 174 -2.67 -17.68 1.43
N PHE A 175 -3.96 -17.64 1.76
CA PHE A 175 -4.47 -18.17 3.02
C PHE A 175 -4.22 -19.68 3.15
N ALA A 176 -4.41 -20.43 2.07
CA ALA A 176 -4.11 -21.85 2.05
C ALA A 176 -2.62 -22.12 2.30
N ALA A 177 -1.72 -21.32 1.70
CA ALA A 177 -0.28 -21.46 1.88
C ALA A 177 0.13 -21.14 3.32
N ALA A 178 -0.39 -20.04 3.90
CA ALA A 178 -0.15 -19.66 5.28
C ALA A 178 -0.66 -20.70 6.30
N VAL A 179 -1.72 -21.42 5.98
CA VAL A 179 -2.21 -22.55 6.82
C VAL A 179 -1.32 -23.78 6.67
N ARG A 180 -0.84 -24.08 5.46
CA ARG A 180 0.09 -25.21 5.22
C ARG A 180 1.45 -25.00 5.88
N SER A 181 1.99 -23.78 5.83
CA SER A 181 3.25 -23.44 6.49
C SER A 181 3.12 -23.28 8.01
N GLY A 182 1.90 -23.35 8.56
CA GLY A 182 1.64 -23.28 10.00
C GLY A 182 1.71 -21.86 10.59
N VAL A 183 1.84 -20.83 9.76
CA VAL A 183 1.82 -19.41 10.16
C VAL A 183 0.44 -19.03 10.72
N LEU A 184 -0.62 -19.57 10.08
CA LEU A 184 -2.01 -19.41 10.49
C LEU A 184 -2.65 -20.76 10.77
N SER A 185 -3.53 -20.80 11.78
CA SER A 185 -4.50 -21.89 11.87
C SER A 185 -5.65 -21.69 10.87
N ARG A 186 -6.35 -22.78 10.51
CA ARG A 186 -7.52 -22.71 9.62
C ARG A 186 -8.61 -21.78 10.16
N VAL A 187 -8.79 -21.73 11.48
CA VAL A 187 -9.76 -20.85 12.15
C VAL A 187 -9.34 -19.39 12.04
N GLU A 188 -8.05 -19.09 12.18
CA GLU A 188 -7.52 -17.72 12.04
C GLU A 188 -7.57 -17.24 10.59
N ALA A 189 -7.21 -18.09 9.63
CA ALA A 189 -7.31 -17.77 8.20
C ALA A 189 -8.76 -17.43 7.81
N ARG A 190 -9.73 -18.25 8.27
CA ARG A 190 -11.15 -17.98 8.06
C ARG A 190 -11.60 -16.67 8.72
N LEU A 191 -11.20 -16.43 9.97
CA LEU A 191 -11.53 -15.21 10.69
C LEU A 191 -11.00 -13.95 9.97
N ILE A 192 -9.77 -14.00 9.44
CA ILE A 192 -9.20 -12.87 8.69
C ILE A 192 -9.96 -12.69 7.37
N PHE A 193 -10.17 -13.78 6.61
CA PHE A 193 -10.86 -13.74 5.32
C PHE A 193 -12.26 -13.13 5.44
N GLN A 194 -13.08 -13.65 6.35
CA GLN A 194 -14.45 -13.17 6.55
C GLN A 194 -14.49 -11.70 6.99
N THR A 195 -13.60 -11.29 7.90
CA THR A 195 -13.67 -9.94 8.47
C THR A 195 -12.93 -8.87 7.67
N ARG A 196 -12.00 -9.23 6.77
CA ARG A 196 -11.24 -8.28 5.95
C ARG A 196 -11.67 -8.27 4.49
N MET A 197 -12.01 -9.43 3.92
CA MET A 197 -12.36 -9.55 2.51
C MET A 197 -13.89 -9.53 2.33
N GLU A 198 -14.64 -10.26 3.16
CA GLU A 198 -16.11 -10.31 3.07
C GLU A 198 -16.80 -9.21 3.89
N GLY A 199 -16.06 -8.46 4.70
CA GLY A 199 -16.59 -7.34 5.50
C GLY A 199 -17.43 -7.76 6.71
N LEU A 200 -17.36 -9.03 7.14
CA LEU A 200 -18.12 -9.52 8.29
C LEU A 200 -17.76 -8.74 9.57
N PRO A 201 -18.74 -8.15 10.28
CA PRO A 201 -18.48 -7.47 11.54
C PRO A 201 -17.86 -8.40 12.58
N LEU A 202 -16.83 -7.93 13.29
CA LEU A 202 -16.16 -8.68 14.36
C LEU A 202 -17.12 -9.14 15.48
N ALA A 203 -18.22 -8.41 15.70
CA ALA A 203 -19.24 -8.77 16.68
C ALA A 203 -20.04 -10.01 16.26
N GLU A 204 -20.23 -10.21 14.96
CA GLU A 204 -20.93 -11.36 14.39
C GLU A 204 -20.01 -12.58 14.40
N ALA A 205 -18.75 -12.42 13.96
CA ALA A 205 -17.72 -13.44 14.08
C ALA A 205 -17.48 -13.91 15.53
N ALA A 206 -17.63 -13.02 16.52
CA ALA A 206 -17.54 -13.35 17.93
C ALA A 206 -18.70 -14.23 18.43
N LYS A 207 -19.92 -13.97 17.93
CA LYS A 207 -21.08 -14.82 18.21
C LYS A 207 -20.91 -16.21 17.60
N ASP A 208 -20.47 -16.28 16.34
CA ASP A 208 -20.27 -17.55 15.63
C ASP A 208 -19.19 -18.42 16.28
N LEU A 209 -18.15 -17.80 16.84
CA LEU A 209 -17.05 -18.50 17.53
C LEU A 209 -17.33 -18.72 19.02
N GLY A 210 -18.46 -18.26 19.57
CA GLY A 210 -18.83 -18.43 20.98
C GLY A 210 -17.87 -17.78 21.98
N VAL A 211 -17.17 -16.71 21.58
CA VAL A 211 -16.12 -16.05 22.39
C VAL A 211 -16.35 -14.55 22.48
N SER A 212 -15.73 -13.88 23.47
CA SER A 212 -15.89 -12.45 23.63
C SER A 212 -15.30 -11.66 22.46
N TYR A 213 -15.92 -10.52 22.13
CA TYR A 213 -15.46 -9.60 21.09
C TYR A 213 -13.96 -9.26 21.21
N ARG A 214 -13.51 -8.94 22.43
CA ARG A 214 -12.11 -8.58 22.72
C ARG A 214 -11.15 -9.74 22.46
N ALA A 215 -11.58 -10.98 22.70
CA ALA A 215 -10.78 -12.17 22.39
C ALA A 215 -10.62 -12.38 20.88
N VAL A 216 -11.69 -12.19 20.10
CA VAL A 216 -11.65 -12.28 18.62
C VAL A 216 -10.79 -11.17 18.03
N ALA A 217 -10.96 -9.93 18.49
CA ALA A 217 -10.16 -8.80 18.02
C ALA A 217 -8.66 -9.03 18.23
N LYS A 218 -8.27 -9.47 19.44
CA LYS A 218 -6.86 -9.76 19.78
C LYS A 218 -6.31 -10.98 19.05
N ARG A 219 -7.14 -12.00 18.80
CA ARG A 219 -6.77 -13.18 18.01
C ARG A 219 -6.51 -12.79 16.55
N ARG A 220 -7.39 -11.98 15.96
CA ARG A 220 -7.24 -11.48 14.58
C ARG A 220 -5.99 -10.61 14.44
N GLU A 221 -5.77 -9.66 15.34
CA GLU A 221 -4.58 -8.79 15.33
C GLU A 221 -3.28 -9.59 15.35
N ARG A 222 -3.17 -10.60 16.23
CA ARG A 222 -1.97 -11.44 16.31
C ARG A 222 -1.78 -12.31 15.08
N ALA A 223 -2.86 -12.81 14.50
CA ALA A 223 -2.82 -13.63 13.31
C ALA A 223 -2.40 -12.78 12.08
N GLU A 224 -2.95 -11.56 11.95
CA GLU A 224 -2.55 -10.60 10.92
C GLU A 224 -1.06 -10.24 11.05
N ALA A 225 -0.58 -9.96 12.27
CA ALA A 225 0.84 -9.65 12.50
C ALA A 225 1.77 -10.81 12.12
N ARG A 226 1.39 -12.06 12.41
CA ARG A 226 2.17 -13.24 12.00
C ARG A 226 2.16 -13.44 10.49
N LEU A 227 1.02 -13.23 9.84
CA LEU A 227 0.90 -13.34 8.39
C LEU A 227 1.80 -12.32 7.69
N VAL A 228 1.80 -11.07 8.14
CA VAL A 228 2.66 -10.01 7.59
C VAL A 228 4.14 -10.38 7.76
N ALA A 229 4.56 -10.77 8.97
CA ALA A 229 5.94 -11.15 9.22
C ALA A 229 6.41 -12.33 8.36
N ALA A 230 5.55 -13.32 8.13
CA ALA A 230 5.89 -14.48 7.33
C ALA A 230 5.95 -14.18 5.82
N VAL A 231 5.11 -13.27 5.33
CA VAL A 231 5.20 -12.76 3.95
C VAL A 231 6.48 -11.97 3.76
N ASP A 232 6.83 -11.09 4.69
CA ASP A 232 8.07 -10.30 4.65
C ASP A 232 9.33 -11.19 4.73
N ALA A 233 9.27 -12.31 5.46
CA ALA A 233 10.35 -13.29 5.56
C ALA A 233 10.42 -14.26 4.36
N GLY A 234 9.42 -14.25 3.46
CA GLY A 234 9.33 -15.18 2.32
C GLY A 234 8.96 -16.62 2.71
N GLU A 235 8.43 -16.83 3.91
CA GLU A 235 8.01 -18.15 4.43
C GLU A 235 6.63 -18.60 3.92
N VAL A 236 5.91 -17.71 3.22
CA VAL A 236 4.64 -18.00 2.56
C VAL A 236 4.74 -17.55 1.11
N VAL A 237 4.89 -18.50 0.19
CA VAL A 237 4.86 -18.24 -1.25
C VAL A 237 3.63 -18.93 -1.85
N ILE A 238 2.93 -18.27 -2.78
CA ILE A 238 1.72 -18.85 -3.42
C ILE A 238 2.04 -20.18 -4.13
N ALA A 239 3.30 -20.38 -4.55
CA ALA A 239 3.81 -21.65 -5.06
C ALA A 239 3.62 -22.83 -4.09
N ASP A 240 3.72 -22.61 -2.77
CA ASP A 240 3.47 -23.61 -1.73
C ASP A 240 1.99 -24.05 -1.68
N ALA A 241 1.12 -23.39 -2.45
CA ALA A 241 -0.27 -23.77 -2.60
C ALA A 241 -0.55 -24.89 -3.59
N PHE A 242 0.35 -25.09 -4.54
CA PHE A 242 0.18 -26.09 -5.60
C PHE A 242 0.74 -27.47 -5.21
N VAL A 243 1.37 -27.61 -4.03
CA VAL A 243 1.86 -28.90 -3.53
C VAL A 243 0.69 -29.75 -3.02
N ARG A 244 0.46 -30.91 -3.64
CA ARG A 244 -0.62 -31.85 -3.27
C ARG A 244 -0.46 -32.40 -1.83
N PRO A 245 -1.56 -32.70 -1.11
CA PRO A 245 -1.49 -33.29 0.22
C PRO A 245 -1.00 -34.74 0.11
N GLY A 246 0.19 -35.00 0.61
CA GLY A 246 0.77 -36.36 0.62
C GLY A 246 2.16 -36.45 1.25
N GLU A 247 2.89 -35.34 1.37
CA GLU A 247 4.24 -35.39 1.93
C GLU A 247 4.36 -34.36 3.07
N PRO A 248 4.68 -34.78 4.30
CA PRO A 248 4.88 -33.83 5.39
C PRO A 248 6.09 -32.95 5.07
N PRO A 249 6.01 -31.62 5.29
CA PRO A 249 7.15 -30.75 5.05
C PRO A 249 8.32 -31.21 5.93
N ALA A 250 9.48 -31.37 5.30
CA ALA A 250 10.72 -31.66 5.99
C ALA A 250 10.91 -30.60 7.09
N ARG A 251 10.87 -31.05 8.35
CA ARG A 251 11.25 -30.22 9.50
C ARG A 251 12.66 -29.71 9.23
N CYS A 252 12.79 -28.44 8.89
CA CYS A 252 14.06 -27.72 8.99
C CYS A 252 14.43 -27.66 10.48
N ARG A 253 15.07 -28.73 10.97
CA ARG A 253 15.80 -28.68 12.23
C ARG A 253 16.96 -27.72 12.02
N GLY A 254 16.87 -26.58 12.69
CA GLY A 254 17.97 -25.64 12.83
C GLY A 254 19.27 -26.37 13.15
N ARG A 255 20.27 -26.08 12.33
CA ARG A 255 21.66 -26.49 12.46
C ARG A 255 22.21 -25.90 13.75
N LEU A 256 22.32 -26.71 14.81
CA LEU A 256 23.20 -26.42 15.94
C LEU A 256 24.43 -27.33 15.80
N GLY A 257 25.57 -26.66 15.58
CA GLY A 257 26.90 -26.97 16.12
C GLY A 257 27.40 -28.41 16.21
N SER A 258 28.50 -28.64 15.49
CA SER A 258 29.69 -29.37 15.94
C SER A 258 29.54 -30.88 16.21
N GLY A 259 29.86 -31.68 15.20
CA GLY A 259 30.28 -33.07 15.36
C GLY A 259 31.80 -33.15 15.32
N ALA A 260 32.44 -33.27 16.48
CA ALA A 260 33.74 -33.92 16.62
C ALA A 260 33.53 -35.43 16.59
N GLU A 261 34.41 -36.14 15.88
CA GLU A 261 34.38 -37.59 15.66
C GLU A 261 34.40 -38.42 16.96
N PRO A 262 33.84 -39.64 16.93
CA PRO A 262 33.79 -40.54 18.08
C PRO A 262 35.07 -41.38 18.19
N LYS A 263 35.60 -41.51 19.41
CA LYS A 263 36.37 -42.68 19.84
C LYS A 263 35.64 -43.35 21.00
N ILE A 264 35.35 -44.62 20.79
CA ILE A 264 34.62 -45.53 21.66
C ILE A 264 35.61 -46.26 22.59
N LEU A 265 35.10 -46.64 23.78
CA LEU A 265 35.63 -47.52 24.85
C LEU A 265 36.67 -46.87 25.80
N THR A 266 36.59 -46.98 27.13
CA THR A 266 35.94 -48.00 27.98
C THR A 266 35.70 -47.48 29.40
N ALA A 267 34.61 -47.95 30.02
CA ALA A 267 34.34 -48.22 31.44
C ALA A 267 35.17 -47.54 32.55
N SER A 268 34.46 -46.94 33.52
CA SER A 268 34.34 -47.54 34.88
C SER A 268 33.34 -46.77 35.77
N MET A 269 32.49 -47.54 36.44
CA MET A 269 31.57 -47.16 37.52
C MET A 269 32.25 -46.36 38.64
N SER A 270 31.54 -45.35 39.17
CA SER A 270 31.42 -45.17 40.61
C SER A 270 30.24 -44.24 40.94
N TYR A 271 29.25 -44.81 41.64
CA TYR A 271 28.12 -44.12 42.25
C TYR A 271 28.58 -43.40 43.53
N ARG A 272 28.15 -42.16 43.76
CA ARG A 272 27.67 -41.68 45.08
C ARG A 272 26.68 -40.51 44.93
N PRO A 273 25.56 -40.51 45.69
CA PRO A 273 24.51 -39.48 45.65
C PRO A 273 24.67 -38.43 46.74
N PHE A 274 24.11 -37.22 46.57
CA PHE A 274 23.85 -36.21 47.61
C PHE A 274 22.97 -35.07 47.06
N PRO A 275 22.31 -34.23 47.88
CA PRO A 275 21.12 -34.55 48.66
C PRO A 275 19.92 -33.64 48.29
N VAL A 276 18.74 -34.04 48.78
CA VAL A 276 17.49 -33.28 48.74
C VAL A 276 17.57 -32.09 49.70
N ALA A 277 17.11 -30.92 49.26
CA ALA A 277 16.80 -29.79 50.15
C ALA A 277 15.29 -29.50 50.04
N CYS A 278 14.63 -29.51 51.20
CA CYS A 278 13.34 -28.87 51.45
C CYS A 278 13.49 -27.35 51.52
#